data_AF-A0A522YEX5-F1
#
_entry.id   AF-A0A522YEX5-F1
#
_cell.length_a   1.000
_cell.length_b   1.000
_cell.length_c   1.000
_cell.angle_alpha   90.00
_cell.angle_beta   90.00
_cell.angle_gamma   90.00
#
_symmetry.space_group_name_H-M   'P 1'
#
loop_
_entity.id
_entity.type
_entity.pdbx_description
1 polymer ?
#
loop_
_entity_poly.entity_id
_entity_poly.type
_entity_poly.pdbx_seq_one_letter_code
_entity_poly.pdbx_strand_id
1 'polypeptide(L)'
;MAGIGFKLQKLLGGDDYTSALKAFGFSTLITAGPFLISILLVVFIQIISHRTLTDRGMAYLQTLITYCYALSLVTVGPSYLVLTRYVADEYYRGHVTSFAAAF
;
A
#
# COMPACT_ATOMS: atom_id res chain seq x y z
N MET A 1 -20.60 12.96 -1.48
CA MET A 1 -19.29 13.60 -1.78
C MET A 1 -18.42 12.52 -2.42
N ALA A 2 -18.26 12.55 -3.75
CA ALA A 2 -17.68 11.43 -4.49
C ALA A 2 -16.20 11.22 -4.13
N GLY A 3 -15.87 10.01 -3.65
CA GLY A 3 -14.51 9.63 -3.27
C GLY A 3 -13.55 9.52 -4.46
N ILE A 4 -12.30 9.19 -4.18
CA ILE A 4 -11.20 9.10 -5.16
C ILE A 4 -11.51 8.07 -6.25
N GLY A 5 -12.27 7.02 -5.92
CA GLY A 5 -12.69 5.97 -6.86
C GLY A 5 -13.59 6.46 -8.00
N PHE A 6 -14.43 7.48 -7.78
CA PHE A 6 -15.30 8.03 -8.81
C PHE A 6 -14.51 8.76 -9.90
N LYS A 7 -13.47 9.50 -9.51
CA LYS A 7 -12.54 10.13 -10.47
C LYS A 7 -11.75 9.08 -11.25
N LEU A 8 -11.36 8.00 -10.58
CA LEU A 8 -10.67 6.88 -11.21
C LEU A 8 -11.59 6.17 -12.24
N GLN A 9 -12.85 5.93 -11.89
CA GLN A 9 -13.85 5.35 -12.79
C GLN A 9 -14.13 6.27 -13.99
N LYS A 10 -14.16 7.59 -13.78
CA LYS A 10 -14.25 8.59 -14.87
C LYS A 10 -13.02 8.56 -15.80
N LEU A 11 -11.82 8.29 -15.25
CA LEU A 11 -10.60 8.07 -16.03
C LEU A 11 -10.63 6.75 -16.80
N LEU A 12 -11.24 5.68 -16.27
CA LEU A 12 -11.42 4.41 -16.99
C LEU A 12 -12.48 4.49 -18.11
N GLY A 13 -13.46 5.38 -18.01
CA GLY A 13 -14.55 5.52 -18.99
C GLY A 13 -14.18 6.29 -20.26
N GLY A 14 -12.91 6.68 -20.46
CA GLY A 14 -12.46 7.26 -21.71
C GLY A 14 -12.04 6.18 -22.71
N ASP A 15 -12.56 6.22 -23.94
CA ASP A 15 -12.35 5.22 -25.01
C ASP A 15 -10.89 5.10 -25.54
N ASP A 16 -9.91 5.71 -24.87
CA ASP A 16 -8.52 5.72 -25.28
C ASP A 16 -7.67 4.76 -24.43
N TYR A 17 -6.78 3.99 -25.06
CA TYR A 17 -5.79 3.15 -24.37
C TYR A 17 -4.93 3.92 -23.35
N THR A 18 -4.69 5.21 -23.59
CA THR A 18 -3.98 6.12 -22.69
C THR A 18 -4.73 6.36 -21.38
N SER A 19 -6.06 6.35 -21.42
CA SER A 19 -6.93 6.57 -20.26
C SER A 19 -6.91 5.36 -19.31
N ALA A 20 -6.92 4.15 -19.88
CA ALA A 20 -6.68 2.91 -19.12
C ALA A 20 -5.30 2.92 -18.45
N LEU A 21 -4.24 3.28 -19.18
CA LEU A 21 -2.88 3.35 -18.63
C LEU A 21 -2.77 4.35 -17.46
N LYS A 22 -3.39 5.53 -17.59
CA LYS A 22 -3.45 6.53 -16.51
C LYS A 22 -4.18 6.00 -15.29
N ALA A 23 -5.31 5.33 -15.48
CA ALA A 23 -6.08 4.75 -14.37
C ALA A 23 -5.30 3.64 -13.62
N PHE A 24 -4.59 2.78 -14.35
CA PHE A 24 -3.69 1.79 -13.74
C PHE A 24 -2.52 2.46 -12.99
N GLY A 25 -1.92 3.51 -13.55
CA GLY A 25 -0.89 4.28 -12.86
C GLY A 25 -1.38 4.90 -11.55
N PHE A 26 -2.55 5.55 -11.58
CA PHE A 26 -3.13 6.16 -10.39
C PHE A 26 -3.58 5.14 -9.33
N SER A 27 -4.22 4.03 -9.71
CA SER A 27 -4.60 2.96 -8.76
C SER A 27 -3.37 2.36 -8.08
N THR A 28 -2.30 2.12 -8.84
CA THR A 28 -1.05 1.58 -8.30
C THR A 28 -0.41 2.57 -7.33
N LEU A 29 -0.32 3.85 -7.67
CA LEU A 29 0.23 4.87 -6.76
C LEU A 29 -0.58 5.04 -5.49
N ILE A 30 -1.92 5.01 -5.58
CA ILE A 30 -2.79 5.13 -4.40
C ILE A 30 -2.62 3.91 -3.48
N THR A 31 -2.55 2.70 -4.06
CA THR A 31 -2.43 1.45 -3.29
C THR A 31 -1.04 1.24 -2.71
N ALA A 32 0.01 1.46 -3.52
CA ALA A 32 1.41 1.27 -3.10
C ALA A 32 1.97 2.48 -2.33
N GLY A 33 1.32 3.65 -2.40
CA GLY A 33 1.81 4.90 -1.83
C GLY A 33 2.22 4.82 -0.37
N PRO A 34 1.37 4.32 0.55
CA PRO A 34 1.72 4.21 1.97
C PRO A 34 2.96 3.33 2.21
N PHE A 35 3.11 2.25 1.44
CA PHE A 35 4.24 1.34 1.54
C PHE A 35 5.52 1.96 0.98
N LEU A 36 5.44 2.65 -0.14
CA LEU A 36 6.57 3.39 -0.74
C LEU A 36 7.08 4.49 0.20
N ILE A 37 6.18 5.26 0.83
CA ILE A 37 6.55 6.28 1.82
C ILE A 37 7.30 5.64 2.99
N SER A 38 6.86 4.47 3.44
CA SER A 38 7.51 3.73 4.53
C SER A 38 8.94 3.30 4.16
N ILE A 39 9.13 2.73 2.96
CA ILE A 39 10.47 2.35 2.47
C ILE A 39 11.38 3.57 2.37
N LEU A 40 10.88 4.65 1.77
CA LEU A 40 11.65 5.89 1.62
C LEU A 40 12.09 6.45 2.96
N LEU A 41 11.21 6.41 3.96
CA LEU A 41 11.53 6.86 5.31
C LEU A 41 12.60 5.99 5.97
N VAL A 42 12.52 4.66 5.82
CA VAL A 42 13.56 3.74 6.32
C VAL A 42 14.90 4.02 5.65
N VAL A 43 14.93 4.15 4.31
CA VAL A 43 16.16 4.47 3.57
C VAL A 43 16.73 5.82 4.01
N PHE A 44 15.88 6.82 4.19
CA PHE A 44 16.29 8.15 4.65
C PHE A 44 16.93 8.10 6.05
N ILE A 45 16.33 7.35 6.98
CA ILE A 45 16.90 7.13 8.32
C ILE A 45 18.26 6.42 8.23
N GLN A 46 18.41 5.42 7.35
CA GLN A 46 19.69 4.72 7.17
C GLN A 46 20.78 5.67 6.64
N ILE A 47 20.46 6.52 5.66
CA ILE A 47 21.42 7.48 5.09
C ILE A 47 21.90 8.48 6.15
N ILE A 48 20.97 9.04 6.94
CA ILE A 48 21.32 10.00 8.00
C ILE A 48 22.17 9.31 9.06
N SER A 49 21.73 8.13 9.50
CA SER A 49 22.38 7.40 10.59
C SER A 49 23.81 6.98 10.21
N HIS A 50 24.13 6.82 8.92
CA HIS A 50 25.45 6.37 8.46
C HIS A 50 26.55 7.38 8.81
N ARG A 51 26.20 8.66 8.94
CA ARG A 51 27.17 9.69 9.30
C ARG A 51 27.43 9.77 10.80
N THR A 52 26.56 9.17 11.63
CA THR A 52 26.56 9.36 13.09
C THR A 52 26.86 8.07 13.86
N LEU A 53 26.48 6.91 13.33
CA LEU A 53 26.64 5.61 13.99
C LEU A 53 27.86 4.85 13.47
N THR A 54 28.46 4.04 14.35
CA THR A 54 29.47 3.04 13.97
C THR A 54 28.82 1.84 13.29
N ASP A 55 29.61 0.99 12.61
CA ASP A 55 29.12 -0.21 11.92
C ASP A 55 28.29 -1.13 12.82
N ARG A 56 28.67 -1.26 14.10
CA ARG A 56 27.89 -2.01 15.08
C ARG A 56 26.55 -1.35 15.38
N GLY A 57 26.52 -0.03 15.54
CA GLY A 57 25.29 0.73 15.74
C GLY A 57 24.32 0.59 14.57
N MET A 58 24.85 0.52 13.35
CA MET A 58 24.07 0.24 12.15
C MET A 58 23.45 -1.14 12.11
N ALA A 59 24.22 -2.17 12.48
CA ALA A 59 23.70 -3.53 12.58
C ALA A 59 22.55 -3.62 13.58
N TYR A 60 22.66 -2.94 14.73
CA TYR A 60 21.57 -2.88 15.72
C TYR A 60 20.34 -2.15 15.18
N LEU A 61 20.52 -1.00 14.52
CA LEU A 61 19.41 -0.24 13.93
C LEU A 61 18.65 -1.07 12.88
N GLN A 62 19.38 -1.72 11.96
CA GLN A 62 18.79 -2.61 10.96
C GLN A 62 18.02 -3.76 11.60
N THR A 63 18.65 -4.43 12.58
CA THR A 63 18.04 -5.54 13.30
C THR A 63 16.74 -5.11 13.99
N LEU A 64 16.74 -3.95 14.65
CA LEU A 64 15.57 -3.42 15.35
C LEU A 64 14.43 -3.10 14.38
N ILE A 65 14.73 -2.44 13.26
CA ILE A 65 13.74 -2.16 12.21
C ILE A 65 13.15 -3.47 11.67
N THR A 66 13.99 -4.46 11.36
CA THR A 66 13.55 -5.76 10.85
C THR A 66 12.62 -6.48 11.83
N TYR A 67 12.98 -6.57 13.11
CA TYR A 67 12.13 -7.24 14.10
C TYR A 67 10.81 -6.49 14.36
N CYS A 68 10.84 -5.15 14.44
CA CYS A 68 9.63 -4.35 14.55
C CYS A 68 8.69 -4.57 13.36
N TYR A 69 9.24 -4.58 12.14
CA TYR A 69 8.45 -4.81 10.93
C TYR A 69 7.90 -6.24 10.88
N ALA A 70 8.70 -7.24 11.25
CA ALA A 70 8.27 -8.63 11.32
C ALA A 70 7.12 -8.82 12.32
N LEU A 71 7.23 -8.26 13.54
CA LEU A 71 6.16 -8.35 14.53
C LEU A 71 4.89 -7.62 14.07
N SER A 72 5.02 -6.46 13.46
CA SER A 72 3.88 -5.74 12.87
C SER A 72 3.16 -6.57 11.81
N LEU A 73 3.92 -7.17 10.88
CA LEU A 73 3.38 -8.02 9.82
C LEU A 73 2.75 -9.31 10.36
N VAL A 74 3.35 -9.96 11.35
CA VAL A 74 2.78 -11.17 11.96
C VAL A 74 1.47 -10.84 12.69
N THR A 75 1.39 -9.67 13.32
CA THR A 75 0.19 -9.25 14.07
C THR A 75 -0.95 -8.84 13.12
N VAL A 76 -0.66 -8.10 12.06
CA VAL A 76 -1.67 -7.56 11.13
C VAL A 76 -1.98 -8.52 9.97
N GLY A 77 -1.03 -9.39 9.61
CA GLY A 77 -1.09 -10.29 8.46
C GLY A 77 -2.34 -11.17 8.41
N PRO A 78 -2.75 -11.85 9.51
CA PRO A 78 -3.96 -12.66 9.52
C PRO A 78 -5.21 -11.84 9.18
N SER A 79 -5.35 -10.64 9.77
CA SER A 79 -6.45 -9.73 9.48
C SER A 79 -6.46 -9.28 8.02
N TYR A 80 -5.28 -9.00 7.45
CA TYR A 80 -5.14 -8.63 6.04
C TYR A 80 -5.54 -9.78 5.10
N LEU A 81 -5.16 -11.02 5.42
CA LEU A 81 -5.54 -12.21 4.64
C LEU A 81 -7.06 -12.43 4.66
N VAL A 82 -7.72 -12.28 5.81
CA VAL A 82 -9.18 -12.40 5.91
C VAL A 82 -9.87 -11.31 5.09
N LEU A 83 -9.41 -10.07 5.18
CA LEU A 83 -9.98 -8.95 4.44
C LEU A 83 -9.84 -9.12 2.92
N THR A 84 -8.64 -9.46 2.44
CA THR A 84 -8.39 -9.68 1.01
C THR A 84 -9.18 -10.88 0.48
N ARG A 85 -9.31 -11.96 1.28
CA ARG A 85 -10.14 -13.10 0.93
C ARG A 85 -11.62 -12.73 0.82
N TYR A 86 -12.14 -12.01 1.81
CA TYR A 86 -13.53 -11.54 1.82
C TYR A 86 -13.83 -10.63 0.63
N VAL A 87 -12.91 -9.72 0.29
CA VAL A 87 -13.05 -8.86 -0.90
C VAL A 87 -13.10 -9.69 -2.19
N ALA A 88 -12.24 -10.70 -2.31
CA ALA A 88 -12.24 -11.59 -3.47
C ALA A 88 -13.53 -12.42 -3.58
N ASP A 89 -14.07 -12.90 -2.46
CA ASP A 89 -15.28 -13.74 -2.43
C ASP A 89 -16.54 -12.95 -2.83
N GLU A 90 -16.72 -11.74 -2.32
CA GLU A 90 -17.86 -10.90 -2.72
C GLU A 90 -17.69 -10.34 -4.14
N TYR A 91 -16.46 -10.10 -4.61
CA TYR A 91 -16.21 -9.80 -6.04
C TYR A 91 -16.65 -10.97 -6.93
N TYR A 92 -16.31 -12.21 -6.58
CA TYR A 92 -16.73 -13.40 -7.30
C TYR A 92 -18.26 -13.58 -7.30
N ARG A 93 -18.93 -13.24 -6.20
CA ARG A 93 -20.40 -13.27 -6.08
C ARG A 93 -21.12 -12.13 -6.80
N GLY A 94 -20.38 -11.15 -7.34
CA GLY A 94 -20.96 -9.97 -7.99
C GLY A 94 -21.49 -8.91 -7.03
N HIS A 95 -21.25 -9.04 -5.73
CA HIS A 95 -21.67 -8.10 -4.69
C HIS A 95 -20.64 -6.99 -4.47
N VAL A 96 -20.24 -6.32 -5.55
CA VAL A 96 -19.27 -5.22 -5.50
C VAL A 96 -19.75 -4.04 -4.66
N THR A 97 -21.05 -3.91 -4.38
CA THR A 97 -21.65 -2.88 -3.51
C THR A 97 -21.33 -3.06 -2.02
N SER A 98 -20.86 -4.24 -1.60
CA SER A 98 -20.49 -4.54 -0.20
C SER A 98 -19.24 -3.77 0.25
N PHE A 99 -18.31 -3.47 -0.68
CA PHE A 99 -17.09 -2.69 -0.40
C PHE A 99 -16.85 -1.54 -1.37
N ALA A 100 -17.66 -1.39 -2.42
CA ALA A 100 -17.80 -0.11 -3.06
C ALA A 100 -18.27 0.84 -1.96
N ALA A 101 -17.38 1.72 -1.52
CA ALA A 101 -17.62 2.60 -0.40
C ALA A 101 -19.03 3.18 -0.50
N ALA A 102 -19.87 2.92 0.51
CA ALA A 102 -21.22 3.42 0.59
C ALA A 102 -21.19 4.96 0.46
N PHE A 103 -21.39 5.44 -0.76
CA PHE A 103 -21.47 6.84 -1.16
C PHE A 103 -22.44 6.98 -2.32
#